data_AF-A0A6N7YBU3-F1
#
_entry.id   AF-A0A6N7YBU3-F1
#
_cell.length_a   1.000
_cell.length_b   1.000
_cell.length_c   1.000
_cell.angle_alpha   90.00
_cell.angle_beta   90.00
_cell.angle_gamma   90.00
#
_symmetry.space_group_name_H-M   'P 1'
#
loop_
_entity.id
_entity.type
_entity.pdbx_description
1 polymer ?
#
loop_
_entity_poly.entity_id
_entity_poly.type
_entity_poly.pdbx_seq_one_letter_code
_entity_poly.pdbx_strand_id
1 'polypeptide(L)' 'MTVDDAEERLARLVHDVRTPLTIVLGFSDMLRRRGEDLEPEQRAEFVQRLDEAARDIQRLLDEARPT' A
#
# COMPACT_ATOMS: atom_id res chain seq x y z
N MET A 1 4.43 12.15 -26.22
CA MET A 1 4.79 11.11 -25.24
C MET A 1 5.75 10.18 -25.92
N THR A 2 7.03 10.27 -25.56
CA THR A 2 8.03 9.29 -26.02
C THR A 2 7.87 8.00 -25.22
N VAL A 3 8.43 6.90 -25.70
CA VAL A 3 8.45 5.62 -24.95
C VAL A 3 9.16 5.81 -23.60
N ASP A 4 10.20 6.65 -23.56
CA ASP A 4 10.94 7.00 -22.35
C ASP A 4 10.06 7.65 -21.27
N ASP A 5 9.13 8.54 -21.66
CA ASP A 5 8.22 9.20 -20.70
C ASP A 5 7.29 8.20 -20.00
N ALA A 6 6.86 7.16 -20.71
CA ALA A 6 5.97 6.13 -20.17
C ALA A 6 6.72 5.18 -19.22
N GLU A 7 7.94 4.79 -19.59
CA GLU A 7 8.81 3.97 -18.72
C GLU A 7 9.18 4.70 -17.44
N GLU A 8 9.49 6.00 -17.51
CA GLU A 8 9.82 6.80 -16.34
C GLU A 8 8.61 6.97 -15.40
N ARG A 9 7.41 7.20 -15.95
CA ARG A 9 6.16 7.22 -15.16
C ARG A 9 5.89 5.89 -14.47
N LEU A 10 6.10 4.77 -15.16
CA LEU A 10 5.94 3.44 -14.59
C LEU A 10 6.96 3.18 -13.47
N ALA A 11 8.21 3.55 -13.67
CA ALA A 11 9.26 3.39 -12.66
C ALA A 11 8.93 4.17 -11.37
N ARG A 12 8.43 5.41 -11.51
CA ARG A 12 7.96 6.23 -10.38
C ARG A 12 6.78 5.57 -9.67
N LEU A 13 5.75 5.14 -10.40
CA LEU A 13 4.60 4.44 -9.82
C LEU A 13 5.02 3.19 -9.03
N VAL A 14 5.93 2.37 -9.58
CA VAL A 14 6.44 1.17 -8.89
C VAL A 14 7.17 1.53 -7.59
N HIS A 15 7.99 2.58 -7.62
CA HIS A 15 8.66 3.07 -6.41
C HIS A 15 7.64 3.50 -5.35
N ASP A 16 6.65 4.28 -5.76
CA ASP A 16 5.69 4.88 -4.83
C ASP A 16 4.72 3.84 -4.26
N VAL A 17 4.32 2.82 -5.04
CA VAL A 17 3.49 1.70 -4.58
C VAL A 17 4.24 0.78 -3.62
N ARG A 18 5.57 0.65 -3.72
CA ARG A 18 6.37 -0.23 -2.86
C ARG A 18 6.20 0.09 -1.37
N THR A 19 6.14 1.37 -1.04
CA THR A 19 6.03 1.85 0.35
C THR A 19 4.73 1.38 1.01
N PRO A 20 3.53 1.76 0.53
CA PRO A 20 2.27 1.31 1.12
C PRO A 20 2.08 -0.21 0.99
N LEU A 21 2.60 -0.87 -0.06
CA LEU A 21 2.57 -2.33 -0.15
C LEU A 21 3.35 -3.00 0.99
N THR A 22 4.51 -2.46 1.35
CA THR A 22 5.31 -2.96 2.48
C THR A 22 4.53 -2.86 3.78
N ILE A 23 3.79 -1.76 3.96
CA ILE A 23 2.92 -1.54 5.13
C ILE A 23 1.81 -2.59 5.17
N VAL A 24 1.08 -2.78 4.06
CA VAL A 24 0.00 -3.79 3.96
C VAL A 24 0.52 -5.18 4.32
N LEU A 25 1.66 -5.59 3.73
CA LEU A 25 2.25 -6.90 3.99
C LEU A 25 2.71 -7.05 5.45
N GLY A 26 3.32 -6.02 6.02
CA GLY A 26 3.79 -6.02 7.41
C GLY A 26 2.65 -6.15 8.42
N PHE A 27 1.62 -5.31 8.31
CA PHE A 27 0.46 -5.39 9.21
C PHE A 27 -0.36 -6.67 9.00
N SER A 28 -0.49 -7.15 7.76
CA SER A 28 -1.12 -8.46 7.47
C SER A 28 -0.36 -9.61 8.13
N ASP A 29 0.97 -9.61 8.08
CA ASP A 29 1.79 -10.65 8.72
C ASP A 29 1.70 -10.58 10.26
N MET A 30 1.72 -9.37 10.84
CA MET A 30 1.54 -9.18 12.28
C MET A 30 0.18 -9.68 12.76
N LEU A 31 -0.91 -9.29 12.07
CA LEU A 31 -2.26 -9.76 12.36
C LEU A 31 -2.39 -11.28 12.23
N ARG A 32 -1.77 -11.88 11.20
CA ARG A 32 -1.81 -13.33 11.01
C ARG A 32 -1.05 -14.09 12.10
N ARG A 33 0.11 -13.58 12.53
CA ARG A 33 0.99 -14.29 13.48
C ARG A 33 0.60 -14.09 14.94
N ARG A 34 0.04 -12.93 15.28
CA ARG A 34 -0.19 -12.50 16.67
C ARG A 34 -1.59 -11.95 16.91
N GLY A 35 -2.48 -11.97 15.92
CA GLY A 35 -3.77 -11.29 16.02
C GLY A 35 -4.68 -11.78 17.14
N GLU A 36 -4.51 -13.03 17.59
CA GLU A 36 -5.23 -13.59 18.75
C GLU A 36 -4.66 -13.09 20.09
N ASP A 37 -3.40 -12.67 20.11
CA ASP A 37 -2.69 -12.14 21.29
C ASP A 37 -2.76 -10.61 21.39
N LEU A 38 -3.36 -9.94 20.40
CA LEU A 38 -3.50 -8.48 20.38
C LEU A 38 -4.76 -8.06 21.15
N GLU A 39 -4.63 -6.98 21.92
CA GLU A 39 -5.79 -6.31 22.49
C GLU A 39 -6.70 -5.78 21.36
N PRO A 40 -8.03 -5.72 21.57
CA PRO A 40 -8.98 -5.30 20.55
C PRO A 40 -8.63 -3.94 19.90
N GLU A 41 -8.16 -2.98 20.69
CA GLU A 41 -7.78 -1.65 20.23
C GLU A 41 -6.53 -1.70 19.33
N GLN A 42 -5.54 -2.52 19.67
CA GLN A 42 -4.33 -2.69 18.87
C GLN A 42 -4.64 -3.37 17.54
N ARG A 43 -5.52 -4.39 17.58
CA ARG A 43 -6.00 -5.07 16.37
C ARG A 43 -6.75 -4.09 15.46
N ALA A 44 -7.58 -3.22 16.03
CA ALA A 44 -8.30 -2.19 15.27
C ALA A 44 -7.33 -1.18 14.63
N GLU A 45 -6.30 -0.73 15.37
CA GLU A 45 -5.26 0.16 14.82
C GLU A 45 -4.55 -0.50 13.63
N PHE A 46 -4.16 -1.78 13.74
CA PHE A 46 -3.45 -2.48 12.68
C PHE A 46 -4.31 -2.63 11.42
N VAL A 47 -5.61 -2.91 11.59
CA VAL A 47 -6.57 -2.97 10.49
C VAL A 47 -6.74 -1.58 9.84
N GLN A 48 -6.79 -0.51 10.63
CA GLN A 48 -6.86 0.85 10.10
C GLN A 48 -5.61 1.19 9.26
N ARG A 49 -4.41 0.89 9.76
CA ARG A 49 -3.16 1.11 9.00
C ARG A 49 -3.12 0.35 7.68
N LEU A 50 -3.69 -0.84 7.65
CA LEU A 50 -3.81 -1.65 6.45
C LEU A 50 -4.78 -1.01 5.43
N ASP A 51 -5.95 -0.54 5.89
CA ASP A 51 -6.92 0.15 5.03
C ASP A 51 -6.35 1.45 4.44
N GLU A 52 -5.68 2.26 5.27
CA GLU A 52 -5.02 3.49 4.83
C GLU A 52 -3.98 3.21 3.74
N ALA A 53 -3.08 2.24 3.95
CA ALA A 53 -2.07 1.87 2.97
C ALA A 53 -2.68 1.27 1.68
N ALA A 54 -3.76 0.48 1.79
CA ALA A 54 -4.45 -0.05 0.62
C ALA A 54 -5.09 1.08 -0.22
N ARG A 55 -5.69 2.09 0.42
CA ARG A 55 -6.22 3.28 -0.25
C ARG A 55 -5.13 4.12 -0.89
N ASP A 56 -3.96 4.22 -0.26
CA ASP A 56 -2.81 4.92 -0.85
C ASP A 56 -2.39 4.28 -2.17
N ILE A 57 -2.33 2.94 -2.22
CA ILE A 57 -2.08 2.21 -3.47
C ILE A 57 -3.14 2.54 -4.51
N GLN A 58 -4.43 2.53 -4.15
CA GLN A 58 -5.51 2.87 -5.08
C GLN A 58 -5.35 4.27 -5.65
N ARG A 59 -5.03 5.27 -4.81
CA ARG A 59 -4.80 6.65 -5.25
C ARG A 59 -3.63 6.75 -6.23
N LEU A 60 -2.50 6.12 -5.93
CA LEU A 60 -1.33 6.10 -6.81
C LEU A 60 -1.65 5.48 -8.18
N LEU A 61 -2.43 4.40 -8.20
CA LEU A 61 -2.87 3.75 -9.44
C LEU A 61 -3.83 4.63 -10.25
N ASP A 62 -4.74 5.35 -9.59
CA ASP A 62 -5.67 6.27 -10.24
C ASP A 62 -4.95 7.50 -10.81
N GLU A 63 -3.97 8.06 -10.08
CA GLU A 63 -3.12 9.17 -10.55
C GLU A 63 -2.26 8.80 -11.75
N ALA A 64 -1.83 7.54 -11.84
CA ALA A 64 -1.05 7.04 -12.97
C ALA A 64 -1.88 6.79 -14.23
N ARG A 65 -3.23 6.73 -14.12
CA ARG A 65 -4.11 6.47 -15.27
C ARG A 65 -4.01 7.63 -16.28
N PRO A 66 -3.67 7.37 -17.55
CA PRO A 66 -3.78 8.40 -18.58
C PRO A 66 -5.26 8.75 -18.82
N THR A 67 -5.59 10.04 -18.75
CA THR A 67 -6.86 10.62 -19.24
C THR A 67 -6.94 10.61 -20.75
#